data_AF-A0A1I3Z628-F1
#
_entry.id   AF-A0A1I3Z628-F1
#
_cell.length_a   1.000
_cell.length_b   1.000
_cell.length_c   1.000
_cell.angle_alpha   90.00
_cell.angle_beta   90.00
_cell.angle_gamma   90.00
#
_symmetry.space_group_name_H-M   'P 1'
#
loop_
_entity.id
_entity.type
_entity.pdbx_description
1 polymer ?
#
loop_
_entity_poly.entity_id
_entity_poly.type
_entity_poly.pdbx_seq_one_letter_code
_entity_poly.pdbx_strand_id
1 'polypeptide(L)'
;MYVQVTGERDNLSVIVMGEPLAGQPSGPYKLPGRLVKALKPQDLPMEVCFTLDGSLPSGYGFYPEDRVVFQRGHKEQSLWIRVTSTYVQSEWDGFFPLEATLQARKQALEEQSGFVQIGYEAGEQISVIHYEFEWERTEPMDLESALEAICDTVCEIEARGNANLWPRKGPSFG
;
A
#
# COMPACT_ATOMS: atom_id res chain seq x y z
N MET A 1 -19.91 -17.39 -3.99
CA MET A 1 -18.44 -17.33 -4.10
C MET A 1 -18.11 -16.07 -4.91
N TYR A 2 -17.54 -15.06 -4.25
CA TYR A 2 -17.33 -13.72 -4.84
C TYR A 2 -16.11 -13.65 -5.76
N VAL A 3 -15.08 -14.43 -5.45
CA VAL A 3 -13.84 -14.52 -6.24
C VAL A 3 -13.63 -15.95 -6.72
N GLN A 4 -13.27 -16.13 -7.98
CA GLN A 4 -12.96 -17.42 -8.59
C GLN A 4 -11.56 -17.35 -9.20
N VAL A 5 -10.76 -18.39 -8.95
CA VAL A 5 -9.43 -18.54 -9.55
C VAL A 5 -9.43 -19.82 -10.37
N THR A 6 -9.04 -19.71 -11.64
CA THR A 6 -8.93 -20.85 -12.56
C THR A 6 -7.56 -20.83 -13.25
N GLY A 7 -7.10 -21.99 -13.74
CA GLY A 7 -5.83 -22.12 -14.47
C GLY A 7 -4.67 -22.66 -13.63
N GLU A 8 -3.53 -22.84 -14.29
CA GLU A 8 -2.25 -23.23 -13.68
C GLU A 8 -1.39 -21.99 -13.41
N ARG A 9 -0.34 -22.09 -12.58
CA ARG A 9 0.47 -20.96 -12.08
C ARG A 9 0.84 -19.91 -13.16
N ASP A 10 1.20 -20.35 -14.36
CA ASP A 10 1.64 -19.47 -15.44
C ASP A 10 0.50 -18.92 -16.32
N ASN A 11 -0.75 -19.37 -16.09
CA ASN A 11 -1.97 -19.00 -16.82
C ASN A 11 -3.17 -18.87 -15.85
N LEU A 12 -2.94 -18.25 -14.70
CA LEU A 12 -4.02 -17.97 -13.75
C LEU A 12 -5.00 -16.94 -14.35
N SER A 13 -6.29 -17.16 -14.09
CA SER A 13 -7.37 -16.24 -14.40
C SER A 13 -8.17 -15.99 -13.13
N VAL A 14 -8.34 -14.72 -12.77
CA VAL A 14 -9.08 -14.31 -11.59
C VAL A 14 -10.35 -13.60 -12.04
N ILE A 15 -11.49 -14.09 -11.57
CA ILE A 15 -12.82 -13.53 -11.83
C ILE A 15 -13.38 -13.05 -10.50
N VAL A 16 -13.76 -11.77 -10.43
CA VAL A 16 -14.42 -11.17 -9.27
C VAL A 16 -15.81 -10.76 -9.68
N MET A 17 -16.83 -11.28 -8.99
CA MET A 17 -18.23 -10.95 -9.28
C MET A 17 -18.65 -11.19 -10.73
N GLY A 18 -18.08 -12.22 -11.38
CA GLY A 18 -18.33 -12.53 -12.78
C GLY A 18 -17.52 -11.70 -13.78
N GLU A 19 -16.70 -10.75 -13.31
CA GLU A 19 -15.82 -9.94 -14.15
C GLU A 19 -14.39 -10.49 -14.13
N PRO A 20 -13.80 -10.82 -15.30
CA PRO A 20 -12.39 -11.19 -15.36
C PRO A 20 -11.51 -9.97 -15.06
N LEU A 21 -10.54 -10.14 -14.16
CA LEU A 21 -9.60 -9.08 -13.83
C LEU A 21 -8.44 -9.06 -14.83
N ALA A 22 -7.97 -7.86 -15.16
CA ALA A 22 -6.71 -7.67 -15.88
C ALA A 22 -5.54 -7.95 -14.92
N GLY A 23 -4.56 -8.74 -15.37
CA GLY A 23 -3.37 -9.05 -14.59
C GLY A 23 -2.23 -9.55 -15.49
N GLN A 24 -1.04 -9.67 -14.91
CA GLN A 24 0.08 -10.36 -15.56
C GLN A 24 0.33 -11.67 -14.81
N PRO A 25 0.78 -12.75 -15.48
CA PRO A 25 1.01 -14.05 -14.85
C PRO A 25 1.89 -14.01 -13.59
N SER A 26 2.82 -13.05 -13.52
CA SER A 26 3.74 -12.83 -12.40
C SER A 26 3.51 -11.52 -11.64
N GLY A 27 2.37 -10.84 -11.87
CA GLY A 27 2.08 -9.53 -11.33
C GLY A 27 0.74 -9.47 -10.59
N PRO A 28 0.46 -8.36 -9.89
CA PRO A 28 -0.83 -8.19 -9.22
C PRO A 28 -1.97 -8.05 -10.24
N TYR A 29 -3.13 -8.61 -9.91
CA TYR A 29 -4.38 -8.37 -10.61
C TYR A 29 -4.94 -7.00 -10.25
N LYS A 30 -5.48 -6.31 -11.23
CA LYS A 30 -6.17 -5.04 -11.05
C LYS A 30 -7.57 -5.29 -10.53
N LEU A 31 -7.83 -4.94 -9.27
CA LEU A 31 -9.15 -5.01 -8.66
C LEU A 31 -9.84 -3.65 -8.78
N PRO A 32 -10.92 -3.53 -9.59
CA PRO A 32 -11.64 -2.27 -9.70
C PRO A 32 -12.24 -1.85 -8.36
N GLY A 33 -12.04 -0.58 -7.99
CA GLY A 33 -12.55 -0.06 -6.71
C GLY A 33 -14.06 -0.25 -6.53
N ARG A 34 -14.86 -0.17 -7.59
CA ARG A 34 -16.32 -0.42 -7.53
C ARG A 34 -16.71 -1.81 -7.01
N LEU A 35 -15.80 -2.80 -7.03
CA LEU A 35 -16.07 -4.16 -6.53
C LEU A 35 -15.66 -4.36 -5.07
N VAL A 36 -14.82 -3.49 -4.50
CA VAL A 36 -14.19 -3.73 -3.19
C VAL A 36 -15.21 -3.79 -2.05
N LYS A 37 -16.26 -2.97 -2.09
CA LYS A 37 -17.30 -2.91 -1.06
C LYS A 37 -18.09 -4.23 -0.90
N ALA A 38 -18.16 -5.03 -1.96
CA ALA A 38 -18.86 -6.32 -1.93
C ALA A 38 -17.99 -7.47 -1.38
N LEU A 39 -16.70 -7.21 -1.14
CA LEU A 39 -15.72 -8.20 -0.70
C LEU A 39 -15.33 -7.97 0.75
N LYS A 40 -14.84 -9.02 1.38
CA LYS A 40 -14.09 -8.97 2.64
C LYS A 40 -12.67 -9.47 2.42
N PRO A 41 -11.71 -9.18 3.34
CA PRO A 41 -10.34 -9.69 3.24
C PRO A 41 -10.26 -11.21 3.01
N GLN A 42 -11.11 -12.03 3.67
CA GLN A 42 -11.11 -13.49 3.48
C GLN A 42 -11.69 -13.96 2.14
N ASP A 43 -12.42 -13.13 1.42
CA ASP A 43 -12.95 -13.49 0.10
C ASP A 43 -11.84 -13.50 -0.95
N LEU A 44 -10.71 -12.83 -0.67
CA LEU A 44 -9.54 -12.86 -1.54
C LEU A 44 -8.86 -14.24 -1.46
N PRO A 45 -8.41 -14.79 -2.60
CA PRO A 45 -7.66 -16.03 -2.62
C PRO A 45 -6.25 -15.83 -2.02
N MET A 46 -5.77 -16.85 -1.32
CA MET A 46 -4.39 -16.91 -0.85
C MET A 46 -3.42 -16.89 -2.03
N GLU A 47 -2.23 -16.32 -1.83
CA GLU A 47 -1.13 -16.26 -2.83
C GLU A 47 -1.43 -15.46 -4.11
N VAL A 48 -2.60 -14.81 -4.21
CA VAL A 48 -2.92 -13.90 -5.31
C VAL A 48 -2.74 -12.46 -4.84
N CYS A 49 -1.92 -11.72 -5.57
CA CYS A 49 -1.70 -10.30 -5.33
C CYS A 49 -2.71 -9.46 -6.11
N PHE A 50 -3.15 -8.37 -5.50
CA PHE A 50 -4.06 -7.39 -6.08
C PHE A 50 -3.48 -5.99 -5.97
N THR A 51 -3.86 -5.12 -6.88
CA THR A 51 -3.67 -3.67 -6.78
C THR A 51 -4.99 -3.00 -7.11
N LEU A 52 -5.25 -1.84 -6.51
CA LEU A 52 -6.48 -1.11 -6.76
C LEU A 52 -6.44 -0.48 -8.15
N ASP A 53 -7.50 -0.65 -8.92
CA ASP A 53 -7.69 0.04 -10.21
C ASP A 53 -8.72 1.15 -10.05
N GLY A 54 -8.27 2.39 -10.24
CA GLY A 54 -9.04 3.59 -9.93
C GLY A 54 -9.05 3.92 -8.42
N SER A 55 -10.10 4.61 -7.97
CA SER A 55 -10.32 4.98 -6.57
C SER A 55 -11.29 4.03 -5.87
N LEU A 56 -11.27 4.04 -4.55
CA LEU A 56 -12.33 3.42 -3.75
C LEU A 56 -13.67 4.14 -4.00
N PRO A 57 -14.82 3.46 -3.81
CA PRO A 57 -16.14 4.08 -3.99
C PRO A 57 -16.37 5.29 -3.09
N SER A 58 -15.77 5.34 -1.90
CA SER A 58 -15.75 6.50 -1.01
C SER A 58 -14.99 7.71 -1.54
N GLY A 59 -14.21 7.55 -2.61
CA GLY A 59 -13.29 8.55 -3.14
C GLY A 59 -11.90 8.51 -2.51
N TYR A 60 -11.66 7.65 -1.51
CA TYR A 60 -10.33 7.40 -0.98
C TYR A 60 -9.44 6.70 -2.03
N GLY A 61 -8.14 6.89 -1.91
CA GLY A 61 -7.16 6.28 -2.78
C GLY A 61 -5.74 6.44 -2.24
N PHE A 62 -4.81 5.79 -2.90
CA PHE A 62 -3.38 5.97 -2.67
C PHE A 62 -2.85 7.14 -3.50
N TYR A 63 -1.72 7.70 -3.09
CA TYR A 63 -1.07 8.75 -3.88
C TYR A 63 -0.64 8.22 -5.25
N PRO A 64 -0.55 9.07 -6.29
CA PRO A 64 -0.14 8.64 -7.63
C PRO A 64 1.23 7.95 -7.69
N GLU A 65 2.16 8.36 -6.81
CA GLU A 65 3.48 7.75 -6.66
C GLU A 65 3.47 6.38 -5.96
N ASP A 66 2.39 6.05 -5.26
CA ASP A 66 2.27 4.86 -4.44
C ASP A 66 1.69 3.69 -5.24
N ARG A 67 2.53 2.68 -5.44
CA ARG A 67 2.06 1.37 -5.87
C ARG A 67 1.80 0.51 -4.64
N VAL A 68 0.52 0.35 -4.30
CA VAL A 68 0.09 -0.56 -3.22
C VAL A 68 -0.39 -1.88 -3.80
N VAL A 69 0.27 -2.95 -3.35
CA VAL A 69 -0.09 -4.34 -3.63
C VAL A 69 -0.55 -4.98 -2.34
N PHE A 70 -1.71 -5.63 -2.37
CA PHE A 70 -2.28 -6.33 -1.22
C PHE A 70 -2.63 -7.76 -1.60
N GLN A 71 -2.52 -8.65 -0.62
CA GLN A 71 -2.96 -10.04 -0.74
C GLN A 71 -3.57 -10.49 0.57
N ARG A 72 -4.36 -11.57 0.54
CA ARG A 72 -4.88 -12.17 1.76
C ARG A 72 -3.75 -12.63 2.68
N GLY A 73 -3.81 -12.23 3.94
CA GLY A 73 -2.93 -12.72 4.99
C GLY A 73 -3.40 -14.07 5.55
N HIS A 74 -2.65 -14.63 6.51
CA HIS A 74 -2.96 -15.97 7.02
C HIS A 74 -4.19 -16.01 7.95
N LYS A 75 -4.64 -14.86 8.46
CA LYS A 75 -5.78 -14.75 9.38
C LYS A 75 -7.05 -14.35 8.61
N GLU A 76 -8.23 -14.60 9.18
CA GLU A 76 -9.52 -14.35 8.52
C GLU A 76 -9.78 -12.87 8.18
N GLN A 77 -9.13 -11.93 8.85
CA GLN A 77 -9.27 -10.49 8.62
C GLN A 77 -7.88 -9.85 8.53
N SER A 78 -6.94 -10.51 7.84
CA SER A 78 -5.63 -9.93 7.59
C SER A 78 -5.31 -9.81 6.10
N LEU A 79 -4.53 -8.77 5.80
CA LEU A 79 -3.98 -8.48 4.49
C LEU A 79 -2.48 -8.27 4.64
N TRP A 80 -1.70 -8.86 3.75
CA TRP A 80 -0.30 -8.50 3.59
C TRP A 80 -0.18 -7.39 2.56
N ILE A 81 0.45 -6.29 2.94
CA ILE A 81 0.55 -5.07 2.14
C ILE A 81 2.00 -4.85 1.77
N ARG A 82 2.25 -4.60 0.48
CA ARG A 82 3.51 -4.10 -0.05
C ARG A 82 3.28 -2.74 -0.65
N VAL A 83 4.07 -1.76 -0.21
CA VAL A 83 4.04 -0.40 -0.72
C VAL A 83 5.35 -0.13 -1.44
N THR A 84 5.27 0.50 -2.60
CA THR A 84 6.43 1.02 -3.32
C THR A 84 6.10 2.42 -3.81
N SER A 85 6.74 3.42 -3.22
CA SER A 85 6.57 4.82 -3.60
C SER A 85 7.72 5.22 -4.51
N THR A 86 7.40 5.70 -5.71
CA THR A 86 8.39 6.05 -6.75
C THR A 86 8.33 7.53 -7.06
N TYR A 87 9.46 8.23 -6.88
CA TYR A 87 9.54 9.68 -7.05
C TYR A 87 10.51 10.03 -8.17
N VAL A 88 10.08 10.92 -9.07
CA VAL A 88 10.94 11.49 -10.10
C VAL A 88 11.58 12.76 -9.56
N GLN A 89 12.90 12.82 -9.53
CA GLN A 89 13.68 13.93 -8.95
C GLN A 89 13.31 15.29 -9.57
N SER A 90 13.08 15.33 -10.88
CA SER A 90 12.72 16.56 -11.61
C SER A 90 11.28 17.04 -11.38
N GLU A 91 10.41 16.17 -10.86
CA GLU A 91 9.00 16.47 -10.58
C GLU A 91 8.76 16.73 -9.09
N TRP A 92 9.80 16.62 -8.26
CA TRP A 92 9.70 16.83 -6.82
C TRP A 92 9.35 18.28 -6.50
N ASP A 93 8.22 18.46 -5.83
CA ASP A 93 7.66 19.76 -5.44
C ASP A 93 7.55 19.93 -3.91
N GLY A 94 8.08 18.98 -3.14
CA GLY A 94 8.03 19.00 -1.68
C GLY A 94 8.90 20.10 -1.04
N PHE A 95 8.52 20.49 0.18
CA PHE A 95 9.21 21.55 0.94
C PHE A 95 10.66 21.22 1.34
N PHE A 96 10.97 19.94 1.50
CA PHE A 96 12.30 19.46 1.88
C PHE A 96 12.93 18.71 0.70
N PRO A 97 14.27 18.58 0.62
CA PRO A 97 14.91 17.75 -0.40
C PRO A 97 14.34 16.32 -0.39
N LEU A 98 14.14 15.74 -1.58
CA LEU A 98 13.55 14.41 -1.74
C LEU A 98 14.32 13.36 -0.95
N GLU A 99 15.63 13.33 -1.07
CA GLU A 99 16.49 12.39 -0.34
C GLU A 99 16.29 12.49 1.18
N ALA A 100 16.31 13.71 1.74
CA ALA A 100 16.06 13.91 3.16
C ALA A 100 14.66 13.43 3.56
N THR A 101 13.66 13.67 2.71
CA THR A 101 12.27 13.27 2.94
C THR A 101 12.12 11.75 2.97
N LEU A 102 12.69 11.04 2.01
CA LEU A 102 12.67 9.58 1.97
C LEU A 102 13.46 8.96 3.12
N GLN A 103 14.60 9.54 3.49
CA GLN A 103 15.37 9.10 4.64
C GLN A 103 14.57 9.23 5.94
N ALA A 104 13.85 10.34 6.12
CA ALA A 104 13.01 10.56 7.30
C ALA A 104 11.80 9.60 7.34
N ARG A 105 11.20 9.29 6.19
CA ARG A 105 10.15 8.25 6.09
C ARG A 105 10.69 6.87 6.41
N LYS A 106 11.87 6.51 5.89
CA LYS A 106 12.55 5.25 6.22
C LYS A 106 12.77 5.13 7.73
N GLN A 107 13.27 6.18 8.38
CA GLN A 107 13.43 6.18 9.83
C GLN A 107 12.10 5.98 10.57
N ALA A 108 11.03 6.66 10.15
CA ALA A 108 9.70 6.49 10.76
C ALA A 108 9.18 5.05 10.63
N LEU A 109 9.44 4.39 9.50
CA LEU A 109 9.13 2.97 9.28
C LEU A 109 9.97 2.06 10.21
N GLU A 110 11.26 2.33 10.34
CA GLU A 110 12.17 1.55 11.19
C GLU A 110 11.87 1.68 12.69
N GLU A 111 11.33 2.82 13.12
CA GLU A 111 10.93 3.09 14.51
C GLU A 111 9.61 2.40 14.91
N GLN A 112 8.76 2.04 13.94
CA GLN A 112 7.46 1.43 14.19
C GLN A 112 7.49 -0.08 14.02
N SER A 113 7.02 -0.80 15.04
CA SER A 113 6.83 -2.25 14.95
C SER A 113 5.77 -2.61 13.92
N GLY A 114 6.01 -3.66 13.13
CA GLY A 114 5.04 -4.22 12.17
C GLY A 114 5.40 -3.99 10.71
N PHE A 115 6.33 -3.07 10.42
CA PHE A 115 6.91 -2.91 9.10
C PHE A 115 8.14 -3.81 8.92
N VAL A 116 8.27 -4.40 7.74
CA VAL A 116 9.35 -5.29 7.35
C VAL A 116 9.78 -4.99 5.91
N GLN A 117 10.90 -5.59 5.47
CA GLN A 117 11.42 -5.42 4.11
C GLN A 117 11.55 -3.94 3.70
N ILE A 118 11.97 -3.09 4.66
CA ILE A 118 12.12 -1.66 4.43
C ILE A 118 13.38 -1.45 3.61
N GLY A 119 13.23 -0.85 2.43
CA GLY A 119 14.33 -0.54 1.54
C GLY A 119 14.20 0.85 0.93
N TYR A 120 15.34 1.45 0.63
CA TYR A 120 15.46 2.77 0.03
C TYR A 120 16.54 2.72 -1.04
N GLU A 121 16.19 3.21 -2.23
CA GLU A 121 17.08 3.32 -3.38
C GLU A 121 17.11 4.79 -3.85
N ALA A 122 18.26 5.43 -3.70
CA ALA A 122 18.52 6.76 -4.21
C ALA A 122 19.08 6.67 -5.63
N GLY A 123 18.41 7.29 -6.59
CA GLY A 123 18.90 7.42 -7.95
C GLY A 123 18.94 8.87 -8.42
N GLU A 124 19.74 9.12 -9.47
CA GLU A 124 19.89 10.46 -10.05
C GLU A 124 18.59 10.99 -10.67
N GLN A 125 17.74 10.11 -11.19
CA GLN A 125 16.45 10.48 -11.82
C GLN A 125 15.25 10.03 -11.01
N ILE A 126 15.34 8.86 -10.39
CA ILE A 126 14.25 8.22 -9.66
C ILE A 126 14.77 7.80 -8.29
N SER A 127 14.00 8.08 -7.25
CA SER A 127 14.21 7.49 -5.93
C SER A 127 13.01 6.64 -5.54
N VAL A 128 13.26 5.53 -4.88
CA VAL A 128 12.24 4.56 -4.48
C VAL A 128 12.36 4.27 -2.99
N ILE A 129 11.22 4.20 -2.31
CA ILE A 129 11.11 3.58 -0.99
C ILE A 129 10.10 2.44 -1.07
N HIS A 130 10.45 1.30 -0.48
CA HIS A 130 9.57 0.15 -0.40
C HIS A 130 9.54 -0.42 1.02
N TYR A 131 8.40 -0.99 1.39
CA TYR A 131 8.20 -1.63 2.68
C TYR A 131 6.98 -2.54 2.62
N GLU A 132 6.91 -3.48 3.56
CA GLU A 132 5.80 -4.40 3.71
C GLU A 132 5.28 -4.39 5.15
N PHE A 133 3.99 -4.69 5.32
CA PHE A 133 3.38 -4.88 6.64
C PHE A 133 2.16 -5.78 6.57
N GLU A 134 1.85 -6.46 7.68
CA GLU A 134 0.56 -7.12 7.86
C GLU A 134 -0.42 -6.14 8.48
N TRP A 135 -1.55 -5.94 7.82
CA TRP A 135 -2.70 -5.26 8.38
C TRP A 135 -3.69 -6.30 8.88
N GLU A 136 -4.19 -6.16 10.10
CA GLU A 136 -5.16 -7.09 10.68
C GLU A 136 -6.22 -6.40 11.53
N ARG A 137 -7.42 -7.01 11.56
CA ARG A 137 -8.51 -6.61 12.46
C ARG A 137 -9.13 -7.84 13.12
N THR A 138 -9.70 -7.63 14.30
CA THR A 138 -10.46 -8.68 15.00
C THR A 138 -11.92 -8.71 14.58
N GLU A 139 -12.46 -7.56 14.16
CA GLU A 139 -13.85 -7.40 13.77
C GLU A 139 -14.01 -7.58 12.26
N PRO A 140 -15.05 -8.29 11.79
CA PRO A 140 -15.34 -8.41 10.37
C PRO A 140 -15.61 -7.05 9.75
N MET A 141 -14.93 -6.76 8.65
CA MET A 141 -15.19 -5.56 7.84
C MET A 141 -15.10 -5.85 6.36
N ASP A 142 -15.69 -4.97 5.56
CA ASP A 142 -15.55 -5.01 4.11
C ASP A 142 -14.15 -4.54 3.69
N LEU A 143 -13.77 -4.92 2.47
CA LEU A 143 -12.46 -4.63 1.89
C LEU A 143 -12.30 -3.14 1.57
N GLU A 144 -13.39 -2.39 1.34
CA GLU A 144 -13.32 -0.94 1.14
C GLU A 144 -12.78 -0.27 2.41
N SER A 145 -13.43 -0.50 3.56
CA SER A 145 -12.98 0.07 4.83
C SER A 145 -11.59 -0.45 5.26
N ALA A 146 -11.22 -1.67 4.87
CA ALA A 146 -9.88 -2.18 5.13
C ALA A 146 -8.84 -1.38 4.35
N LEU A 147 -9.08 -1.16 3.05
CA LEU A 147 -8.20 -0.39 2.18
C LEU A 147 -8.13 1.09 2.59
N GLU A 148 -9.23 1.69 3.08
CA GLU A 148 -9.21 3.04 3.65
C GLU A 148 -8.27 3.14 4.85
N ALA A 149 -8.36 2.19 5.80
CA ALA A 149 -7.46 2.16 6.95
C ALA A 149 -5.99 1.92 6.56
N ILE A 150 -5.76 1.20 5.46
CA ILE A 150 -4.42 1.01 4.88
C ILE A 150 -3.92 2.31 4.25
N CYS A 151 -4.77 3.07 3.53
CA CYS A 151 -4.44 4.41 3.05
C CYS A 151 -4.03 5.32 4.22
N ASP A 152 -4.81 5.34 5.30
CA ASP A 152 -4.50 6.13 6.50
C ASP A 152 -3.14 5.75 7.09
N THR A 153 -2.82 4.45 7.13
CA THR A 153 -1.53 3.96 7.62
C THR A 153 -0.37 4.47 6.75
N VAL A 154 -0.51 4.40 5.42
CA VAL A 154 0.50 4.91 4.47
C VAL A 154 0.69 6.43 4.62
N CYS A 155 -0.41 7.18 4.68
CA CYS A 155 -0.41 8.62 4.91
C CYS A 155 0.22 9.01 6.25
N GLU A 156 -0.04 8.25 7.32
CA GLU A 156 0.53 8.51 8.64
C GLU A 156 2.06 8.36 8.65
N ILE A 157 2.60 7.34 7.97
CA ILE A 157 4.05 7.15 7.83
C ILE A 157 4.69 8.35 7.15
N GLU A 158 4.08 8.83 6.06
CA GLU A 158 4.52 10.04 5.39
C GLU A 158 4.49 11.25 6.33
N ALA A 159 3.38 11.47 7.04
CA ALA A 159 3.23 12.60 7.94
C ALA A 159 4.27 12.57 9.08
N ARG A 160 4.55 11.38 9.64
CA ARG A 160 5.58 11.18 10.67
C ARG A 160 6.99 11.45 10.15
N GLY A 161 7.31 10.94 8.95
CA GLY A 161 8.58 11.24 8.28
C GLY A 161 8.76 12.75 8.09
N ASN A 162 7.74 13.42 7.56
CA ASN A 162 7.76 14.87 7.35
C ASN A 162 7.90 15.64 8.67
N ALA A 163 7.24 15.20 9.75
CA ALA A 163 7.35 15.83 11.07
C ALA A 163 8.78 15.80 11.63
N ASN A 164 9.56 14.77 11.30
CA ASN A 164 10.96 14.64 11.72
C ASN A 164 11.92 15.58 10.99
N LEU A 165 11.52 16.16 9.85
CA LEU A 165 12.32 17.12 9.09
C LEU A 165 12.26 18.54 9.65
N TRP A 166 11.20 18.86 10.40
CA TRP A 166 11.06 20.17 11.00
C TRP A 166 12.03 20.32 12.18
N PRO A 167 12.65 21.50 12.36
CA PRO A 167 13.44 21.77 13.54
C PRO A 167 12.56 21.55 14.78
N ARG A 168 12.91 20.57 15.61
CA ARG A 168 12.28 20.44 16.93
C ARG A 168 12.58 21.73 17.68
N LYS A 169 11.56 22.47 18.09
CA LYS A 169 11.73 23.55 19.06
C LYS A 169 12.31 22.90 20.31
N GLY A 170 13.63 22.95 20.47
CA GLY A 170 14.28 22.57 21.72
C GLY A 170 13.74 23.43 22.86
N PRO A 171 13.94 23.02 24.13
CA PRO A 171 13.59 23.88 25.24
C PRO A 171 14.32 25.20 25.05
N SER A 172 13.56 26.29 24.96
CA SER A 172 14.08 27.64 25.08
C SER A 172 14.69 27.75 26.46
N PHE A 173 16.02 27.61 26.55
CA PHE A 173 16.77 28.01 27.72
C PHE A 173 16.64 29.53 27.84
N GLY A 174 15.80 29.95 28.80
CA GLY A 174 15.80 31.29 29.37
C GLY A 174 16.55 31.30 30.69
#